data_AF-A0A368F0V9-F1
#
_entry.id   AF-A0A368F0V9-F1
#
_cell.length_a   1.000
_cell.length_b   1.000
_cell.length_c   1.000
_cell.angle_alpha   90.00
_cell.angle_beta   90.00
_cell.angle_gamma   90.00
#
_symmetry.space_group_name_H-M   'P 1'
#
loop_
_entity.id
_entity.type
_entity.pdbx_description
1 polymer ?
#
loop_
_entity_poly.entity_id
_entity_poly.type
_entity_poly.pdbx_seq_one_letter_code
_entity_poly.pdbx_strand_id
1 'polypeptide(L)' 'MNRAPKEFIDSLLFVSAAIVCVTLLNRMKGDQVIIEHDQYIEFEERPFRLVTALIRKQLGY' A
#
# COMPACT_ATOMS: atom_id res chain seq x y z
N MET A 1 8.20 -6.44 -1.39
CA MET A 1 7.89 -5.41 -0.36
C MET A 1 9.18 -5.18 0.42
N ASN A 2 10.02 -4.28 -0.08
CA ASN A 2 11.34 -4.03 0.50
C ASN A 2 11.13 -3.23 1.78
N ARG A 3 11.42 -3.86 2.92
CA ARG A 3 11.36 -3.21 4.23
C ARG A 3 12.46 -2.15 4.22
N ALA A 4 12.09 -0.86 4.30
CA ALA A 4 13.07 0.18 4.60
C ALA A 4 13.79 -0.20 5.90
N PRO A 5 15.11 0.04 6.01
CA PRO A 5 15.85 -0.27 7.23
C PRO A 5 15.17 0.45 8.41
N LYS A 6 14.78 -0.33 9.42
CA LYS A 6 14.02 0.14 10.60
C LYS A 6 14.74 1.26 11.37
N GLU A 7 16.04 1.40 11.14
CA GLU A 7 16.95 2.22 11.93
C GLU A 7 16.96 3.69 11.52
N PHE A 8 16.38 4.05 10.37
CA PHE A 8 16.42 5.42 9.85
C PHE A 8 15.22 6.29 10.26
N ILE A 9 14.09 5.70 10.64
CA ILE A 9 12.86 6.44 11.01
C ILE A 9 12.71 6.59 12.55
N ASP A 10 13.20 5.62 13.32
CA ASP A 10 12.94 5.53 14.77
C ASP A 10 13.73 6.53 15.64
N SER A 11 14.67 7.32 15.10
CA SER A 11 15.57 8.18 15.90
C SER A 11 15.10 9.63 16.11
N LEU A 12 14.07 10.10 15.39
CA LEU A 12 13.61 11.51 15.48
C LEU A 12 12.09 11.68 15.69
N LEU A 13 11.27 10.69 15.30
CA LEU A 13 9.83 10.69 15.55
C LEU A 13 9.45 9.30 16.10
N PHE A 14 8.85 9.23 17.29
CA PHE A 14 8.31 7.99 17.85
C PHE A 14 7.05 7.54 17.09
N VAL A 15 7.16 7.24 15.80
CA VAL A 15 6.04 6.82 14.96
C VAL A 15 6.41 5.56 14.18
N SER A 16 5.70 4.47 14.47
CA SER A 16 5.76 3.27 13.65
C SER A 16 5.06 3.53 12.31
N ALA A 17 5.81 3.43 11.21
CA ALA A 17 5.31 3.69 9.86
C ALA A 17 5.43 2.46 8.94
N ALA A 18 4.53 2.36 7.96
CA ALA A 18 4.57 1.36 6.90
C ALA A 18 4.05 1.95 5.59
N ILE A 19 4.57 1.48 4.45
CA ILE A 19 4.08 1.84 3.12
C ILE A 19 3.25 0.69 2.57
N VAL A 20 2.03 1.01 2.14
CA VAL A 20 1.11 0.06 1.49
C VAL A 20 0.72 0.66 0.14
N CYS A 21 1.00 -0.07 -0.93
CA CYS A 21 0.67 0.36 -2.28
C CYS A 21 0.10 -0.79 -3.12
N VAL A 22 -0.67 -0.45 -4.15
CA VAL A 22 -1.11 -1.37 -5.19
C VAL A 22 -0.16 -1.28 -6.40
N THR A 23 -0.08 -2.35 -7.19
CA THR A 23 0.66 -2.35 -8.46
C THR A 23 -0.34 -2.21 -9.60
N LEU A 24 -0.28 -1.10 -10.34
CA LEU A 24 -1.17 -0.84 -11.48
C LEU A 24 -0.66 -1.43 -12.80
N LEU A 25 0.66 -1.59 -12.94
CA LEU A 25 1.27 -2.20 -14.12
C LEU A 25 2.50 -3.05 -13.76
N ASN A 26 2.77 -4.05 -14.58
CA ASN A 26 4.03 -4.76 -14.56
C ASN A 26 4.99 -4.16 -15.58
N ARG A 27 5.94 -3.34 -15.09
CA ARG A 27 6.98 -2.66 -15.88
C ARG A 27 7.82 -3.61 -16.74
N MET A 28 7.93 -4.89 -16.36
CA MET A 28 8.66 -5.89 -17.15
C MET A 28 7.94 -6.30 -18.44
N LYS A 29 6.67 -5.90 -18.60
CA LYS A 29 5.83 -6.22 -19.76
C LYS A 29 5.45 -4.98 -20.58
N GLY A 30 5.95 -3.80 -20.20
CA GLY A 30 5.63 -2.52 -20.82
C GLY A 30 5.47 -1.41 -19.79
N ASP A 31 5.46 -0.17 -20.25
CA ASP A 31 5.45 1.02 -19.39
C ASP A 31 4.09 1.74 -19.35
N GLN A 32 3.16 1.39 -20.24
CA GLN A 32 1.81 1.96 -20.25
C GLN A 32 0.87 1.15 -19.36
N VAL A 33 0.04 1.83 -18.57
CA VAL A 33 -1.04 1.22 -17.81
C VAL A 33 -2.19 0.95 -18.78
N ILE A 34 -2.37 -0.31 -19.17
CA ILE A 34 -3.42 -0.75 -20.10
C ILE A 34 -4.40 -1.63 -19.33
N ILE A 35 -5.32 -0.99 -18.60
CA ILE A 35 -6.41 -1.62 -17.86
C ILE A 35 -7.69 -0.80 -18.06
N GLU A 36 -8.85 -1.43 -17.88
CA GLU A 36 -10.14 -0.72 -17.96
C GLU A 36 -10.32 0.24 -16.79
N HIS A 37 -11.11 1.29 -16.98
CA HIS A 37 -11.34 2.32 -15.94
C HIS A 37 -11.87 1.74 -14.63
N ASP A 38 -12.82 0.81 -14.71
CA ASP A 38 -13.40 0.17 -13.53
C ASP A 38 -12.37 -0.68 -12.78
N GLN A 39 -11.43 -1.31 -13.50
CA GLN A 39 -10.33 -2.06 -12.87
C GLN A 39 -9.32 -1.13 -12.20
N TYR A 40 -9.07 0.03 -12.80
CA TYR A 40 -8.23 1.06 -12.20
C TYR A 40 -8.78 1.53 -10.85
N ILE A 41 -10.08 1.84 -10.78
CA ILE A 41 -10.77 2.24 -9.55
C ILE A 41 -10.69 1.12 -8.50
N GLU A 42 -10.99 -0.12 -8.88
CA GLU A 42 -10.94 -1.25 -7.95
C GLU A 42 -9.53 -1.44 -7.36
N PHE A 43 -8.48 -1.25 -8.16
CA PHE A 43 -7.10 -1.39 -7.69
C PHE A 43 -6.72 -0.30 -6.70
N GLU A 44 -7.15 0.95 -6.94
CA GLU A 44 -6.90 2.07 -6.03
C GLU A 44 -7.60 1.92 -4.67
N GLU A 45 -8.70 1.18 -4.59
CA GLU A 45 -9.39 0.90 -3.32
C GLU A 45 -8.69 -0.13 -2.44
N ARG A 46 -7.87 -1.03 -3.01
CA ARG A 46 -7.26 -2.16 -2.28
C ARG A 46 -6.40 -1.74 -1.07
N PRO A 47 -5.53 -0.71 -1.14
CA PRO A 47 -4.77 -0.24 0.01
C PRO A 47 -5.67 0.20 1.16
N PHE A 48 -6.74 0.95 0.87
CA PHE A 48 -7.70 1.42 1.87
C PHE A 48 -8.43 0.26 2.53
N ARG A 49 -8.94 -0.70 1.74
CA ARG A 49 -9.62 -1.90 2.26
C ARG A 49 -8.73 -2.68 3.22
N LEU A 50 -7.45 -2.86 2.88
CA LEU A 50 -6.48 -3.54 3.73
C LEU A 50 -6.20 -2.76 5.03
N VAL A 51 -5.93 -1.46 4.93
CA VAL A 51 -5.61 -0.61 6.09
C VAL A 51 -6.82 -0.51 7.03
N THR A 52 -8.02 -0.31 6.51
CA THR A 52 -9.24 -0.27 7.32
C THR A 52 -9.50 -1.62 8.01
N ALA A 53 -9.30 -2.74 7.31
CA ALA A 53 -9.42 -4.06 7.93
C ALA A 53 -8.42 -4.27 9.08
N LEU A 54 -7.17 -3.80 8.91
CA LEU A 54 -6.15 -3.84 9.96
C LEU A 54 -6.56 -2.98 11.17
N ILE A 55 -7.01 -1.75 10.94
CA ILE A 55 -7.46 -0.82 11.99
C ILE A 55 -8.62 -1.44 12.76
N ARG A 56 -9.63 -1.97 12.07
CA ARG A 56 -10.78 -2.63 12.71
C ARG A 56 -10.36 -3.78 13.61
N LYS A 57 -9.46 -4.64 13.12
CA LYS A 57 -8.90 -5.75 13.91
C LYS A 57 -8.14 -5.28 15.15
N GLN A 58 -7.43 -4.15 15.08
CA GLN A 58 -6.71 -3.58 16.22
C GLN A 58 -7.65 -2.93 17.25
N LEU A 59 -8.76 -2.37 16.80
CA LEU A 59 -9.77 -1.74 17.66
C LEU A 59 -10.82 -2.72 18.20
N GLY A 60 -10.85 -3.96 17.71
CA GLY A 60 -11.79 -5.00 18.17
C GLY A 60 -13.19 -4.97 17.52
N TYR A 61 -13.31 -4.42 16.30
CA TYR A 61 -14.53 -4.41 15.47
C TYR A 61 -14.48 -5.38 14.27
#